data_AF-A0A918VXC4-F1
#
_entry.id   AF-A0A918VXC4-F1
#
_cell.length_a   1.000
_cell.length_b   1.000
_cell.length_c   1.000
_cell.angle_alpha   90.00
_cell.angle_beta   90.00
_cell.angle_gamma   90.00
#
_symmetry.space_group_name_H-M   'P 1'
#
loop_
_entity.id
_entity.type
_entity.pdbx_description
1 polymer ?
#
loop_
_entity_poly.entity_id
_entity_poly.type
_entity_poly.pdbx_seq_one_letter_code
_entity_poly.pdbx_strand_id
1 'polypeptide(L)'
;MLNEWEAIIPPYDPGSYNVRLADSSHPLDFRIGRDYRGRFVFQLDAECAEPGALDLPKMSAMTCEVEPAGDGRSRFVLTLSNAADFRNFALMCKSLMLATDKFTPSQAREGLLQAVEEVHRWQEMLRQRADRLLSKTERIGLFGELLFLRDVLSDRLGWNAAIRCWNGPGGHEQDFVVAGSIFEVKTQVVTADRRIRISSEDQLDPVQGRILLCNQGIAPLPSVDPAARTLNLLVSEIRDAMAQAGSGAPELLDIALLEAGYEERQDYDEESWVLVDRTYYEVCGTFPRIERSDLRPGVDMVKYSIRVSDCVPFTVSDDDVFGGIIQ
;
A
#
# COMPACT_ATOMS: atom_id res chain seq x y z
N MET A 1 11.08 12.34 4.60
CA MET A 1 10.19 13.34 5.23
C MET A 1 10.25 13.35 6.77
N LEU A 2 10.26 12.20 7.47
CA LEU A 2 10.17 12.15 8.95
C LEU A 2 11.20 13.01 9.70
N ASN A 3 12.48 12.92 9.34
CA ASN A 3 13.57 13.70 9.96
C ASN A 3 13.43 15.22 9.75
N GLU A 4 12.66 15.65 8.74
CA GLU A 4 12.49 17.06 8.43
C GLU A 4 11.54 17.75 9.41
N TRP A 5 10.62 17.02 10.04
CA TRP A 5 9.71 17.59 11.02
C TRP A 5 10.42 17.95 12.34
N GLU A 6 11.41 17.17 12.73
CA GLU A 6 12.13 17.34 14.01
C GLU A 6 12.92 18.65 14.06
N ALA A 7 13.42 19.11 12.91
CA ALA A 7 14.20 20.34 12.80
C ALA A 7 13.37 21.63 12.92
N ILE A 8 12.04 21.54 12.86
CA ILE A 8 11.16 22.72 12.87
C ILE A 8 10.75 23.03 14.29
N ILE A 9 11.15 24.21 14.79
CA ILE A 9 10.79 24.68 16.13
C ILE A 9 9.42 25.36 16.13
N PRO A 10 8.64 25.28 17.23
CA PRO A 10 7.40 26.03 17.37
C PRO A 10 7.66 27.54 17.27
N PRO A 11 6.76 28.31 16.63
CA PRO A 11 6.82 29.77 16.68
C PRO A 11 6.41 30.28 18.08
N TYR A 12 6.78 31.52 18.39
CA TYR A 12 6.49 32.14 19.68
C TYR A 12 5.08 32.78 19.76
N ASP A 13 4.55 33.25 18.63
CA ASP A 13 3.32 34.04 18.61
C ASP A 13 2.06 33.15 18.62
N PRO A 14 1.08 33.39 19.51
CA PRO A 14 -0.17 32.64 19.53
C PRO A 14 -0.92 32.71 18.19
N GLY A 15 -1.41 31.56 17.73
CA GLY A 15 -2.13 31.43 16.44
C GLY A 15 -1.23 31.41 15.20
N SER A 16 0.10 31.45 15.36
CA SER A 16 1.04 31.35 14.24
C SER A 16 1.49 29.90 13.99
N TYR A 17 2.02 29.70 12.77
CA TYR A 17 2.68 28.46 12.35
C TYR A 17 4.12 28.75 11.92
N ASN A 18 5.04 27.85 12.25
CA ASN A 18 6.36 27.80 11.62
C ASN A 18 6.37 26.62 10.64
N VAL A 19 6.32 26.92 9.34
CA VAL A 19 6.17 25.93 8.26
C VAL A 19 7.20 26.14 7.17
N ARG A 20 7.54 25.06 6.47
CA ARG A 20 8.37 25.08 5.25
C ARG A 20 7.77 24.17 4.19
N LEU A 21 8.17 24.36 2.94
CA LEU A 21 7.79 23.46 1.84
C LEU A 21 8.15 22.02 2.20
N ALA A 22 7.18 21.12 2.00
CA ALA A 22 7.34 19.69 2.24
C ALA A 22 8.24 19.05 1.17
N ASP A 23 8.08 19.47 -0.08
CA ASP A 23 8.89 19.05 -1.22
C ASP A 23 8.82 20.16 -2.28
N SER A 24 9.95 20.74 -2.64
CA SER A 24 10.01 21.82 -3.64
C SER A 24 9.76 21.34 -5.08
N SER A 25 9.82 20.03 -5.32
CA SER A 25 9.55 19.43 -6.62
C SER A 25 8.07 19.08 -6.82
N HIS A 26 7.29 19.02 -5.75
CA HIS A 26 5.88 18.69 -5.82
C HIS A 26 5.08 19.84 -6.49
N PRO A 27 4.13 19.54 -7.39
CA PRO A 27 3.39 20.57 -8.15
C PRO A 27 2.43 21.40 -7.28
N LEU A 28 1.98 20.84 -6.16
CA LEU A 28 1.12 21.51 -5.17
C LEU A 28 1.90 22.00 -3.95
N ASP A 29 1.41 23.07 -3.33
CA ASP A 29 2.07 23.84 -2.28
C ASP A 29 1.90 23.21 -0.88
N PHE A 30 2.44 22.00 -0.71
CA PHE A 30 2.45 21.30 0.56
C PHE A 30 3.50 21.86 1.52
N ARG A 31 3.13 21.98 2.79
CA ARG A 31 4.04 22.42 3.86
C ARG A 31 3.96 21.53 5.08
N ILE A 32 5.10 21.38 5.74
CA ILE A 32 5.27 20.70 7.03
C ILE A 32 5.71 21.71 8.08
N GLY A 33 5.32 21.53 9.34
CA GLY A 33 5.77 22.43 10.40
C GLY A 33 5.19 22.20 11.78
N ARG A 34 5.20 23.27 12.58
CA ARG A 34 4.59 23.29 13.92
C ARG A 34 3.70 24.49 14.15
N ASP A 35 2.64 24.31 14.92
CA ASP A 35 1.87 25.43 15.49
C ASP A 35 2.55 26.02 16.74
N TYR A 36 2.05 27.15 17.23
CA TYR A 36 2.54 27.83 18.44
C TYR A 36 2.50 26.97 19.72
N ARG A 37 1.71 25.88 19.74
CA ARG A 37 1.63 24.91 20.84
C ARG A 37 2.64 23.78 20.66
N GLY A 38 3.41 23.79 19.57
CA GLY A 38 4.41 22.80 19.21
C GLY A 38 3.86 21.51 18.63
N ARG A 39 2.58 21.47 18.25
CA ARG A 39 1.94 20.35 17.54
C ARG A 39 2.39 20.32 16.09
N PHE A 40 2.52 19.13 15.51
CA PHE A 40 2.89 18.96 14.12
C PHE A 40 1.72 19.36 13.20
N VAL A 41 2.02 20.13 12.15
CA VAL A 41 1.02 20.60 11.17
C VAL A 41 1.41 20.31 9.73
N PHE A 42 0.46 19.82 8.94
CA PHE A 42 0.60 19.63 7.49
C PHE A 42 -0.39 20.55 6.79
N GLN A 43 0.08 21.29 5.78
CA GLN A 43 -0.74 22.30 5.10
C GLN A 43 -0.71 22.11 3.59
N LEU A 44 -1.83 22.41 2.94
CA LEU A 44 -1.95 22.51 1.48
C LEU A 44 -2.70 23.80 1.13
N ASP A 45 -2.05 24.68 0.37
CA ASP A 45 -2.69 25.88 -0.16
C ASP A 45 -3.25 25.59 -1.56
N ALA A 46 -4.52 25.92 -1.78
CA ALA A 46 -5.18 25.76 -3.06
C ALA A 46 -6.26 26.83 -3.28
N GLU A 47 -6.63 27.04 -4.54
CA GLU A 47 -7.79 27.86 -4.88
C GLU A 47 -9.08 27.11 -4.47
N CYS A 48 -9.85 27.71 -3.57
CA CYS A 48 -11.12 27.17 -3.13
C CYS A 48 -12.04 28.32 -2.73
N ALA A 49 -13.08 28.55 -3.53
CA ALA A 49 -14.02 29.65 -3.35
C ALA A 49 -15.00 29.42 -2.19
N GLU A 50 -15.32 28.17 -1.87
CA GLU A 50 -16.28 27.79 -0.82
C GLU A 50 -15.69 26.73 0.13
N PRO A 51 -14.72 27.11 0.99
CA PRO A 51 -14.04 26.16 1.89
C PRO A 51 -15.00 25.49 2.89
N GLY A 52 -16.07 26.16 3.29
CA GLY A 52 -17.05 25.64 4.24
C GLY A 52 -17.97 24.54 3.68
N ALA A 53 -17.92 24.28 2.37
CA ALA A 53 -18.68 23.20 1.73
C ALA A 53 -17.93 21.84 1.71
N LEU A 54 -16.64 21.83 2.09
CA LEU A 54 -15.84 20.62 2.12
C LEU A 54 -16.26 19.73 3.30
N ASP A 55 -16.55 18.47 3.01
CA ASP A 55 -16.79 17.46 4.04
C ASP A 55 -15.45 16.99 4.60
N LEU A 56 -15.09 17.51 5.78
CA LEU A 56 -13.81 17.21 6.41
C LEU A 56 -13.91 16.01 7.37
N PRO A 57 -12.94 15.08 7.32
CA PRO A 57 -12.91 13.92 8.21
C PRO A 57 -12.73 14.34 9.68
N LYS A 58 -13.41 13.61 10.57
CA LYS A 58 -13.34 13.82 12.03
C LYS A 58 -12.51 12.73 12.69
N MET A 59 -11.32 13.08 13.17
CA MET A 59 -10.39 12.13 13.77
C MET A 59 -10.12 12.48 15.24
N SER A 60 -9.89 11.47 16.08
CA SER A 60 -9.48 11.69 17.47
C SER A 60 -8.01 12.12 17.58
N ALA A 61 -7.15 11.56 16.72
CA ALA A 61 -5.71 11.78 16.74
C ALA A 61 -5.27 13.11 16.10
N MET A 62 -6.12 13.77 15.30
CA MET A 62 -5.77 15.01 14.61
C MET A 62 -7.00 15.86 14.28
N THR A 63 -6.80 17.17 14.09
CA THR A 63 -7.83 18.06 13.52
C THR A 63 -7.63 18.22 12.03
N CYS A 64 -8.73 18.41 11.32
CA CYS A 64 -8.79 18.65 9.89
C CYS A 64 -9.63 19.90 9.65
N GLU A 65 -9.00 20.97 9.17
CA GLU A 65 -9.57 22.31 9.10
C GLU A 65 -9.25 22.95 7.75
N VAL A 66 -10.10 23.89 7.32
CA VAL A 66 -9.83 24.72 6.15
C VAL A 66 -9.97 26.19 6.56
N GLU A 67 -8.91 26.95 6.34
CA GLU A 67 -8.80 28.35 6.71
C GLU A 67 -8.65 29.24 5.47
N PRO A 68 -9.15 30.49 5.48
CA PRO A 68 -8.88 31.44 4.40
C PRO A 68 -7.39 31.79 4.34
N ALA A 69 -6.77 31.67 3.16
CA ALA A 69 -5.35 31.98 2.95
C ALA A 69 -5.10 33.35 2.28
N GLY A 70 -6.18 34.12 2.01
CA GLY A 70 -6.13 35.37 1.25
C GLY A 70 -6.28 35.14 -0.26
N ASP A 71 -6.61 36.19 -1.03
CA ASP A 71 -6.68 36.17 -2.50
C ASP A 71 -7.53 35.05 -3.12
N GLY A 72 -8.62 34.65 -2.47
CA GLY A 72 -9.50 33.56 -2.92
C GLY A 72 -8.92 32.15 -2.74
N ARG A 73 -7.77 32.04 -2.06
CA ARG A 73 -7.16 30.77 -1.68
C ARG A 73 -7.65 30.32 -0.32
N SER A 74 -7.67 29.01 -0.14
CA SER A 74 -7.90 28.35 1.13
C SER A 74 -6.71 27.48 1.47
N ARG A 75 -6.47 27.33 2.77
CA ARG A 75 -5.44 26.48 3.34
C ARG A 75 -6.11 25.32 4.06
N PHE A 76 -5.87 24.13 3.56
CA PHE A 76 -6.19 22.90 4.27
C PHE A 76 -5.11 22.64 5.32
N VAL A 77 -5.52 22.39 6.57
CA VAL A 77 -4.62 22.19 7.71
C VAL A 77 -4.97 20.88 8.40
N LEU A 78 -3.98 20.00 8.53
CA LEU A 78 -4.02 18.86 9.44
C LEU A 78 -3.12 19.17 10.63
N THR A 79 -3.65 19.09 11.85
CA THR A 79 -2.87 19.28 13.07
C THR A 79 -2.91 18.04 13.95
N LEU A 80 -1.75 17.47 14.24
CA LEU A 80 -1.63 16.31 15.12
C LEU A 80 -1.96 16.67 16.57
N SER A 81 -2.95 15.99 17.15
CA SER A 81 -3.38 16.22 18.53
C SER A 81 -2.43 15.58 19.55
N ASN A 82 -1.89 14.39 19.23
CA ASN A 82 -1.01 13.63 20.10
C ASN A 82 0.27 13.22 19.35
N ALA A 83 1.44 13.57 19.91
CA ALA A 83 2.73 13.24 19.32
C ALA A 83 2.99 11.71 19.23
N ALA A 84 2.31 10.89 20.04
CA ALA A 84 2.40 9.44 19.95
C ALA A 84 1.96 8.89 18.57
N ASP A 85 1.05 9.59 17.88
CA ASP A 85 0.53 9.18 16.56
C ASP A 85 1.36 9.74 15.39
N PHE A 86 2.52 10.35 15.67
CA PHE A 86 3.30 11.08 14.67
C PHE A 86 3.72 10.23 13.47
N ARG A 87 4.07 8.96 13.68
CA ARG A 87 4.45 8.06 12.59
C ARG A 87 3.31 7.90 11.58
N ASN A 88 2.11 7.56 12.05
CA ASN A 88 0.94 7.38 11.19
C ASN A 88 0.53 8.69 10.53
N PHE A 89 0.62 9.80 11.25
CA PHE A 89 0.40 11.14 10.70
C PHE A 89 1.37 11.46 9.55
N ALA A 90 2.66 11.21 9.72
CA ALA A 90 3.65 11.49 8.69
C ALA A 90 3.51 10.58 7.46
N LEU A 91 3.20 9.29 7.64
CA LEU A 91 2.91 8.38 6.52
C LEU A 91 1.66 8.82 5.76
N MET A 92 0.61 9.23 6.45
CA MET A 92 -0.59 9.79 5.83
C MET A 92 -0.26 11.05 5.02
N CYS A 93 0.49 12.01 5.58
CA CYS A 93 0.91 13.21 4.86
C CYS A 93 1.69 12.86 3.59
N LYS A 94 2.58 11.87 3.65
CA LYS A 94 3.30 11.38 2.46
C LYS A 94 2.35 10.73 1.46
N SER A 95 1.37 9.95 1.90
CA SER A 95 0.32 9.37 1.04
C SER A 95 -0.48 10.43 0.31
N LEU A 96 -0.86 11.53 0.98
CA LEU A 96 -1.56 12.66 0.37
C LEU A 96 -0.76 13.29 -0.76
N MET A 97 0.54 13.52 -0.54
CA MET A 97 1.43 14.05 -1.58
C MET A 97 1.51 13.10 -2.77
N LEU A 98 1.68 11.80 -2.51
CA LEU A 98 1.77 10.80 -3.59
C LEU A 98 0.48 10.71 -4.42
N ALA A 99 -0.69 10.75 -3.77
CA ALA A 99 -1.98 10.71 -4.46
C ALA A 99 -2.24 11.94 -5.33
N THR A 100 -1.54 13.04 -5.06
CA THR A 100 -1.72 14.33 -5.72
C THR A 100 -0.57 14.75 -6.65
N ASP A 101 0.48 13.94 -6.76
CA ASP A 101 1.68 14.21 -7.58
C ASP A 101 1.38 14.33 -9.08
N LYS A 102 0.29 13.71 -9.55
CA LYS A 102 -0.18 13.77 -10.93
C LYS A 102 -0.80 15.12 -11.35
N PHE A 103 -1.15 15.98 -10.38
CA PHE A 103 -1.82 17.24 -10.67
C PHE A 103 -0.82 18.33 -11.05
N THR A 104 -1.31 19.37 -11.71
CA THR A 104 -0.53 20.57 -12.02
C THR A 104 -0.90 21.72 -11.09
N PRO A 105 -0.12 22.82 -11.01
CA PRO A 105 -0.50 24.00 -10.24
C PRO A 105 -1.87 24.57 -10.62
N SER A 106 -2.27 24.48 -11.91
CA SER A 106 -3.61 24.88 -12.38
C SER A 106 -4.74 23.96 -11.93
N GLN A 107 -4.42 22.79 -11.41
CA GLN A 107 -5.37 21.79 -10.89
C GLN A 107 -5.30 21.69 -9.36
N ALA A 108 -4.85 22.74 -8.68
CA ALA A 108 -4.68 22.74 -7.23
C ALA A 108 -6.00 22.48 -6.48
N ARG A 109 -7.15 22.88 -7.06
CA ARG A 109 -8.46 22.60 -6.48
C ARG A 109 -8.79 21.11 -6.51
N GLU A 110 -8.59 20.45 -7.64
CA GLU A 110 -8.76 19.00 -7.78
C GLU A 110 -7.78 18.25 -6.86
N GLY A 111 -6.54 18.74 -6.75
CA GLY A 111 -5.55 18.22 -5.82
C GLY A 111 -5.99 18.32 -4.36
N LEU A 112 -6.60 19.44 -3.95
CA LEU A 112 -7.18 19.59 -2.61
C LEU A 112 -8.31 18.59 -2.38
N LEU A 113 -9.22 18.41 -3.34
CA LEU A 113 -10.33 17.46 -3.21
C LEU A 113 -9.80 16.02 -3.06
N GLN A 114 -8.83 15.62 -3.88
CA GLN A 114 -8.17 14.32 -3.75
C GLN A 114 -7.48 14.18 -2.39
N ALA A 115 -6.78 15.22 -1.91
CA ALA A 115 -6.13 15.18 -0.60
C ALA A 115 -7.15 14.94 0.53
N VAL A 116 -8.32 15.59 0.48
CA VAL A 116 -9.40 15.38 1.47
C VAL A 116 -9.96 13.96 1.38
N GLU A 117 -10.16 13.43 0.16
CA GLU A 117 -10.57 12.03 -0.05
C GLU A 117 -9.56 11.04 0.52
N GLU A 118 -8.25 11.30 0.34
CA GLU A 118 -7.20 10.48 0.95
C GLU A 118 -7.24 10.52 2.48
N VAL A 119 -7.54 11.66 3.11
CA VAL A 119 -7.69 11.71 4.57
C VAL A 119 -8.91 10.89 5.02
N HIS A 120 -10.02 10.92 4.30
CA HIS A 120 -11.16 10.04 4.58
C HIS A 120 -10.79 8.55 4.46
N ARG A 121 -10.04 8.18 3.41
CA ARG A 121 -9.53 6.81 3.22
C ARG A 121 -8.68 6.39 4.41
N TRP A 122 -7.73 7.23 4.83
CA TRP A 122 -6.87 6.97 5.98
C TRP A 122 -7.63 6.94 7.30
N GLN A 123 -8.65 7.80 7.49
CA GLN A 123 -9.52 7.79 8.66
C GLN A 123 -10.21 6.43 8.80
N GLU A 124 -10.84 5.93 7.73
CA GLU A 124 -11.55 4.66 7.77
C GLU A 124 -10.58 3.49 8.01
N MET A 125 -9.44 3.52 7.31
CA MET A 125 -8.37 2.55 7.46
C MET A 125 -7.85 2.43 8.90
N LEU A 126 -7.50 3.57 9.53
CA LEU A 126 -7.01 3.59 10.91
C LEU A 126 -8.10 3.19 11.91
N ARG A 127 -9.37 3.55 11.64
CA ARG A 127 -10.51 3.18 12.49
C ARG A 127 -10.75 1.67 12.50
N GLN A 128 -10.66 1.01 11.35
CA GLN A 128 -10.88 -0.44 11.23
C GLN A 128 -9.76 -1.27 11.88
N ARG A 129 -8.60 -0.66 12.14
CA ARG A 129 -7.38 -1.37 12.56
C ARG A 129 -7.01 -1.22 14.02
N ALA A 130 -7.65 -0.32 14.76
CA ALA A 130 -7.39 -0.14 16.19
C ALA A 130 -7.40 -1.51 16.90
N ASP A 131 -6.22 -1.93 17.37
CA ASP A 131 -5.95 -3.17 18.10
C ASP A 131 -6.22 -4.51 17.38
N ARG A 132 -6.35 -4.54 16.05
CA ARG A 132 -6.53 -5.79 15.30
C ARG A 132 -5.20 -6.43 14.92
N LEU A 133 -5.00 -7.68 15.31
CA LEU A 133 -3.96 -8.55 14.76
C LEU A 133 -4.41 -9.14 13.41
N LEU A 134 -3.47 -9.27 12.48
CA LEU A 134 -3.67 -10.05 11.26
C LEU A 134 -3.97 -11.51 11.64
N SER A 135 -5.00 -12.08 11.03
CA SER A 135 -5.28 -13.51 11.09
C SER A 135 -4.18 -14.30 10.39
N LYS A 136 -4.06 -15.60 10.67
CA LYS A 136 -3.07 -16.47 10.03
C LYS A 136 -3.14 -16.44 8.50
N THR A 137 -4.34 -16.37 7.93
CA THR A 137 -4.53 -16.28 6.47
C THR A 137 -4.01 -14.95 5.92
N GLU A 138 -4.28 -13.83 6.61
CA GLU A 138 -3.78 -12.50 6.23
C GLU A 138 -2.24 -12.44 6.35
N ARG A 139 -1.67 -13.03 7.42
CA ARG A 139 -0.21 -13.14 7.59
C ARG A 139 0.43 -13.92 6.44
N ILE A 140 -0.15 -15.06 6.04
CA ILE A 140 0.38 -15.89 4.94
C ILE A 140 0.25 -15.17 3.59
N GLY A 141 -0.86 -14.47 3.36
CA GLY A 141 -1.06 -13.64 2.16
C GLY A 141 0.02 -12.57 2.05
N LEU A 142 0.12 -11.73 3.07
CA LEU A 142 1.12 -10.65 3.14
C LEU A 142 2.55 -11.20 3.05
N PHE A 143 2.86 -12.30 3.74
CA PHE A 143 4.16 -12.96 3.65
C PHE A 143 4.49 -13.38 2.21
N GLY A 144 3.51 -13.93 1.48
CA GLY A 144 3.65 -14.31 0.09
C GLY A 144 3.87 -13.14 -0.87
N GLU A 145 3.10 -12.07 -0.70
CA GLU A 145 3.26 -10.83 -1.45
C GLU A 145 4.65 -10.20 -1.21
N LEU A 146 5.10 -10.16 0.05
CA LEU A 146 6.44 -9.66 0.41
C LEU A 146 7.56 -10.53 -0.16
N LEU A 147 7.41 -11.87 -0.17
CA LEU A 147 8.35 -12.76 -0.84
C LEU A 147 8.39 -12.50 -2.35
N PHE A 148 7.24 -12.28 -2.98
CA PHE A 148 7.19 -11.96 -4.41
C PHE A 148 7.85 -10.61 -4.71
N LEU A 149 7.56 -9.59 -3.89
CA LEU A 149 8.19 -8.27 -3.99
C LEU A 149 9.73 -8.37 -3.86
N ARG A 150 10.23 -9.08 -2.83
CA ARG A 150 11.66 -9.20 -2.50
C ARG A 150 12.44 -10.11 -3.44
N ASP A 151 11.86 -11.22 -3.89
CA ASP A 151 12.60 -12.24 -4.63
C ASP A 151 12.41 -12.15 -6.15
N VAL A 152 11.41 -11.40 -6.61
CA VAL A 152 11.01 -11.38 -8.02
C VAL A 152 11.03 -9.99 -8.60
N LEU A 153 10.27 -9.06 -8.02
CA LEU A 153 10.09 -7.74 -8.60
C LEU A 153 11.27 -6.80 -8.32
N SER A 154 11.80 -6.80 -7.10
CA SER A 154 12.96 -5.97 -6.71
C SER A 154 14.17 -6.23 -7.61
N ASP A 155 14.51 -7.49 -7.88
CA ASP A 155 15.67 -7.88 -8.69
C ASP A 155 15.52 -7.48 -10.16
N ARG A 156 14.29 -7.44 -10.66
CA ARG A 156 14.01 -7.17 -12.08
C ARG A 156 13.74 -5.70 -12.38
N LEU A 157 13.08 -4.99 -11.46
CA LEU A 157 12.63 -3.60 -11.65
C LEU A 157 13.41 -2.59 -10.80
N GLY A 158 14.14 -3.07 -9.79
CA GLY A 158 14.63 -2.25 -8.70
C GLY A 158 13.53 -1.90 -7.69
N TRP A 159 13.93 -1.71 -6.43
CA TRP A 159 13.01 -1.47 -5.31
C TRP A 159 12.00 -0.34 -5.52
N ASN A 160 12.44 0.78 -6.10
CA ASN A 160 11.57 1.93 -6.34
C ASN A 160 10.40 1.61 -7.28
N ALA A 161 10.65 0.88 -8.37
CA ALA A 161 9.61 0.51 -9.31
C ALA A 161 8.79 -0.68 -8.79
N ALA A 162 9.43 -1.66 -8.16
CA ALA A 162 8.78 -2.84 -7.60
C ALA A 162 7.68 -2.46 -6.58
N ILE A 163 7.98 -1.58 -5.61
CA ILE A 163 7.00 -1.18 -4.59
C ILE A 163 5.82 -0.41 -5.17
N ARG A 164 6.04 0.38 -6.24
CA ARG A 164 4.95 1.10 -6.93
C ARG A 164 4.03 0.19 -7.74
N CYS A 165 4.45 -1.04 -8.00
CA CYS A 165 3.61 -2.03 -8.66
C CYS A 165 2.76 -2.83 -7.68
N TRP A 166 2.95 -2.68 -6.36
CA TRP A 166 2.26 -3.44 -5.32
C TRP A 166 0.96 -2.76 -4.90
N ASN A 167 -0.17 -3.31 -5.35
CA ASN A 167 -1.51 -2.75 -5.13
C ASN A 167 -2.31 -3.51 -4.06
N GLY A 168 -1.97 -4.78 -3.81
CA GLY A 168 -2.68 -5.65 -2.85
C GLY A 168 -3.00 -4.99 -1.50
N PRO A 169 -2.06 -4.26 -0.87
CA PRO A 169 -2.30 -3.61 0.41
C PRO A 169 -3.41 -2.57 0.40
N GLY A 170 -3.64 -1.91 -0.74
CA GLY A 170 -4.73 -0.95 -0.92
C GLY A 170 -6.13 -1.60 -0.93
N GLY A 171 -6.23 -2.93 -0.83
CA GLY A 171 -7.48 -3.67 -0.95
C GLY A 171 -7.95 -3.81 -2.40
N HIS A 172 -7.05 -3.58 -3.36
CA HIS A 172 -7.30 -3.89 -4.76
C HIS A 172 -7.48 -5.39 -4.95
N GLU A 173 -8.27 -5.78 -5.96
CA GLU A 173 -8.55 -7.19 -6.22
C GLU A 173 -7.32 -7.95 -6.74
N GLN A 174 -6.37 -7.20 -7.32
CA GLN A 174 -5.12 -7.70 -7.86
C GLN A 174 -3.93 -7.25 -7.02
N ASP A 175 -2.98 -8.16 -6.79
CA ASP A 175 -1.85 -7.90 -5.91
C ASP A 175 -0.79 -6.99 -6.55
N PHE A 176 -0.40 -7.24 -7.81
CA PHE A 176 0.59 -6.39 -8.50
C PHE A 176 0.23 -6.12 -9.96
N VAL A 177 0.61 -4.94 -10.45
CA VAL A 177 0.48 -4.55 -11.86
C VAL A 177 1.81 -4.06 -12.40
N VAL A 178 2.35 -4.76 -13.41
CA VAL A 178 3.65 -4.45 -14.03
C VAL A 178 3.46 -4.35 -15.54
N ALA A 179 3.71 -3.16 -16.10
CA ALA A 179 3.59 -2.86 -17.54
C ALA A 179 2.29 -3.41 -18.18
N GLY A 180 1.15 -3.28 -17.49
CA GLY A 180 -0.16 -3.74 -17.96
C GLY A 180 -0.43 -5.24 -17.80
N SER A 181 0.52 -6.00 -17.26
CA SER A 181 0.30 -7.38 -16.79
C SER A 181 -0.01 -7.39 -15.30
N ILE A 182 -0.96 -8.24 -14.91
CA ILE A 182 -1.40 -8.43 -13.55
C ILE A 182 -0.72 -9.67 -12.98
N PHE A 183 -0.19 -9.57 -11.76
CA PHE A 183 0.27 -10.71 -10.99
C PHE A 183 -0.61 -10.90 -9.77
N GLU A 184 -1.27 -12.06 -9.71
CA GLU A 184 -2.06 -12.51 -8.58
C GLU A 184 -1.24 -13.51 -7.76
N VAL A 185 -0.92 -13.21 -6.51
CA VAL A 185 -0.03 -14.01 -5.65
C VAL A 185 -0.88 -14.84 -4.69
N LYS A 186 -0.84 -16.16 -4.86
CA LYS A 186 -1.56 -17.10 -3.98
C LYS A 186 -0.58 -17.97 -3.22
N THR A 187 -0.54 -17.76 -1.91
CA THR A 187 0.39 -18.43 -1.01
C THR A 187 -0.33 -19.34 -0.03
N GLN A 188 0.19 -20.54 0.17
CA GLN A 188 -0.38 -21.50 1.09
C GLN A 188 0.66 -22.46 1.65
N VAL A 189 0.38 -23.00 2.84
CA VAL A 189 1.17 -24.10 3.39
C VAL A 189 1.04 -25.33 2.48
N VAL A 190 2.15 -25.94 2.10
CA VAL A 190 2.18 -27.11 1.22
C VAL A 190 1.41 -28.27 1.86
N THR A 191 0.47 -28.84 1.10
CA THR A 191 -0.30 -30.03 1.46
C THR A 191 -0.46 -30.94 0.24
N ALA A 192 -0.86 -32.20 0.44
CA ALA A 192 -1.02 -33.16 -0.65
C ALA A 192 -2.16 -32.81 -1.63
N ASP A 193 -3.25 -32.20 -1.15
CA ASP A 193 -4.38 -31.72 -1.98
C ASP A 193 -4.35 -30.20 -2.09
N ARG A 194 -3.28 -29.69 -2.72
CA ARG A 194 -3.06 -28.25 -2.83
C ARG A 194 -4.11 -27.60 -3.74
N ARG A 195 -4.79 -26.58 -3.22
CA ARG A 195 -5.81 -25.83 -3.96
C ARG A 195 -5.54 -24.34 -3.92
N ILE A 196 -5.71 -23.67 -5.04
CA ILE A 196 -5.63 -22.21 -5.12
C ILE A 196 -7.01 -21.67 -4.79
N ARG A 197 -7.12 -20.90 -3.70
CA ARG A 197 -8.38 -20.26 -3.31
C ARG A 197 -8.50 -18.92 -4.01
N ILE A 198 -9.66 -18.69 -4.64
CA ILE A 198 -10.01 -17.43 -5.29
C ILE A 198 -11.16 -16.81 -4.49
N SER A 199 -10.97 -15.58 -4.03
CA SER A 199 -11.88 -14.90 -3.10
C SER A 199 -12.94 -14.02 -3.76
N SER A 200 -12.79 -13.76 -5.06
CA SER A 200 -13.76 -13.08 -5.92
C SER A 200 -13.57 -13.56 -7.36
N GLU A 201 -14.66 -13.68 -8.11
CA GLU A 201 -14.67 -13.88 -9.56
C GLU A 201 -13.79 -12.86 -10.29
N ASP A 202 -13.72 -11.63 -9.77
CA ASP A 202 -13.01 -10.54 -10.42
C ASP A 202 -11.48 -10.70 -10.35
N GLN A 203 -10.92 -11.49 -9.43
CA GLN A 203 -9.45 -11.64 -9.31
C GLN A 203 -8.80 -12.25 -10.55
N LEU A 204 -9.52 -13.11 -11.26
CA LEU A 204 -9.02 -13.83 -12.43
C LEU A 204 -9.77 -13.47 -13.72
N ASP A 205 -10.53 -12.36 -13.72
CA ASP A 205 -11.30 -11.93 -14.87
C ASP A 205 -10.38 -11.26 -15.94
N PRO A 206 -10.26 -11.84 -17.15
CA PRO A 206 -9.32 -11.37 -18.17
C PRO A 206 -9.68 -10.00 -18.75
N VAL A 207 -10.85 -9.42 -18.45
CA VAL A 207 -11.22 -8.05 -18.84
C VAL A 207 -10.19 -7.03 -18.31
N GLN A 208 -9.50 -7.37 -17.23
CA GLN A 208 -8.53 -6.49 -16.59
C GLN A 208 -7.15 -6.48 -17.26
N GLY A 209 -6.84 -7.48 -18.10
CA GLY A 209 -5.56 -7.59 -18.80
C GLY A 209 -4.97 -8.99 -18.78
N ARG A 210 -3.68 -9.09 -19.11
CA ARG A 210 -2.93 -10.36 -19.03
C ARG A 210 -2.68 -10.69 -17.55
N ILE A 211 -3.25 -11.79 -17.07
CA ILE A 211 -3.12 -12.22 -15.67
C ILE A 211 -2.16 -13.40 -15.55
N LEU A 212 -1.22 -13.27 -14.63
CA LEU A 212 -0.27 -14.30 -14.22
C LEU A 212 -0.52 -14.66 -12.76
N LEU A 213 -0.86 -15.92 -12.53
CA LEU A 213 -1.07 -16.45 -11.20
C LEU A 213 0.25 -16.99 -10.65
N CYS A 214 0.81 -16.31 -9.65
CA CYS A 214 1.99 -16.73 -8.90
C CYS A 214 1.54 -17.61 -7.71
N ASN A 215 1.64 -18.93 -7.87
CA ASN A 215 1.29 -19.88 -6.81
C ASN A 215 2.53 -20.24 -6.00
N GLN A 216 2.54 -19.88 -4.71
CA GLN A 216 3.66 -20.09 -3.79
C GLN A 216 3.32 -21.10 -2.70
N GLY A 217 4.23 -22.06 -2.51
CA GLY A 217 4.13 -23.09 -1.47
C GLY A 217 5.08 -22.76 -0.35
N ILE A 218 4.59 -22.66 0.88
CA ILE A 218 5.42 -22.45 2.07
C ILE A 218 5.34 -23.63 3.03
N ALA A 219 6.37 -23.83 3.85
CA ALA A 219 6.36 -24.81 4.93
C ALA A 219 6.76 -24.14 6.25
N PRO A 220 6.16 -24.52 7.38
CA PRO A 220 6.63 -24.07 8.69
C PRO A 220 8.05 -24.62 8.93
N LEU A 221 8.91 -23.78 9.47
CA LEU A 221 10.28 -24.14 9.82
C LEU A 221 10.61 -23.53 11.18
N PRO A 222 11.40 -24.17 12.06
CA PRO A 222 11.77 -23.54 13.34
C PRO A 222 12.51 -22.22 13.11
N SER A 223 12.20 -21.17 13.87
CA SER A 223 12.81 -19.83 13.69
C SER A 223 14.32 -19.78 13.92
N VAL A 224 14.92 -20.85 14.46
CA VAL A 224 16.39 -21.01 14.58
C VAL A 224 17.05 -21.40 13.26
N ASP A 225 16.28 -21.87 12.28
CA ASP A 225 16.79 -22.23 10.97
C ASP A 225 17.10 -20.96 10.16
N PRO A 226 18.30 -20.82 9.58
CA PRO A 226 18.67 -19.65 8.79
C PRO A 226 17.81 -19.40 7.54
N ALA A 227 17.07 -20.40 7.05
CA ALA A 227 16.14 -20.25 5.93
C ALA A 227 14.72 -19.86 6.37
N ALA A 228 14.39 -19.98 7.67
CA ALA A 228 13.09 -19.60 8.20
C ALA A 228 12.96 -18.09 8.25
N ARG A 229 11.77 -17.58 7.92
CA ARG A 229 11.42 -16.16 8.07
C ARG A 229 10.13 -16.02 8.83
N THR A 230 10.16 -15.24 9.90
CA THR A 230 8.95 -14.65 10.47
C THR A 230 8.48 -13.51 9.57
N LEU A 231 7.25 -13.03 9.77
CA LEU A 231 6.77 -11.87 9.02
C LEU A 231 7.58 -10.62 9.35
N ASN A 232 7.91 -10.39 10.63
CA ASN A 232 8.74 -9.25 11.05
C ASN A 232 10.15 -9.32 10.45
N LEU A 233 10.77 -10.52 10.44
CA LEU A 233 12.10 -10.70 9.87
C LEU A 233 12.09 -10.41 8.36
N LEU A 234 11.09 -10.91 7.62
CA LEU A 234 10.97 -10.62 6.18
C LEU A 234 10.81 -9.11 5.91
N VAL A 235 9.99 -8.42 6.70
CA VAL A 235 9.84 -6.96 6.59
C VAL A 235 11.15 -6.23 6.88
N SER A 236 11.89 -6.63 7.93
CA SER A 236 13.19 -6.05 8.26
C SER A 236 14.20 -6.23 7.12
N GLU A 237 14.29 -7.43 6.54
CA GLU A 237 15.20 -7.71 5.43
C GLU A 237 14.87 -6.86 4.19
N ILE A 238 13.60 -6.64 3.90
CA ILE A 238 13.16 -5.77 2.80
C ILE A 238 13.58 -4.32 3.07
N ARG A 239 13.36 -3.81 4.30
CA ARG A 239 13.80 -2.47 4.69
C ARG A 239 15.32 -2.30 4.53
N ASP A 240 16.09 -3.27 5.01
CA ASP A 240 17.55 -3.26 4.91
C ASP A 240 18.03 -3.31 3.45
N ALA A 241 17.42 -4.16 2.62
CA ALA A 241 17.75 -4.26 1.20
C ALA A 241 17.43 -2.97 0.44
N MET A 242 16.30 -2.32 0.75
CA MET A 242 15.94 -1.01 0.18
C MET A 242 16.96 0.07 0.58
N ALA A 243 17.37 0.10 1.85
CA ALA A 243 18.37 1.05 2.34
C ALA A 243 19.73 0.85 1.66
N GLN A 244 20.19 -0.40 1.54
CA GLN A 244 21.45 -0.74 0.86
C GLN A 244 21.44 -0.37 -0.62
N ALA A 245 20.30 -0.50 -1.30
CA ALA A 245 20.13 -0.11 -2.69
C ALA A 245 20.04 1.42 -2.90
N GLY A 246 20.03 2.23 -1.83
CA GLY A 246 19.81 3.67 -1.91
C GLY A 246 18.40 4.02 -2.41
N SER A 247 17.43 3.14 -2.17
CA SER A 247 16.04 3.35 -2.55
C SER A 247 15.44 4.54 -1.80
N GLY A 248 14.74 5.42 -2.50
CA GLY A 248 14.03 6.57 -1.92
C GLY A 248 12.60 6.23 -1.50
N ALA A 249 12.27 4.95 -1.40
CA ALA A 249 10.91 4.46 -1.19
C ALA A 249 10.63 3.74 0.15
N PRO A 250 11.41 3.86 1.24
CA PRO A 250 11.05 3.18 2.49
C PRO A 250 9.69 3.65 3.04
N GLU A 251 9.32 4.93 2.82
CA GLU A 251 7.99 5.41 3.17
C GLU A 251 6.87 4.75 2.33
N LEU A 252 7.12 4.36 1.07
CA LEU A 252 6.13 3.63 0.27
C LEU A 252 5.88 2.22 0.83
N LEU A 253 6.95 1.53 1.24
CA LEU A 253 6.82 0.24 1.91
C LEU A 253 6.05 0.38 3.22
N ASP A 254 6.36 1.39 4.03
CA ASP A 254 5.69 1.58 5.32
C ASP A 254 4.22 1.99 5.18
N ILE A 255 3.87 2.77 4.15
CA ILE A 255 2.47 3.05 3.80
C ILE A 255 1.77 1.74 3.40
N ALA A 256 2.36 0.98 2.48
CA ALA A 256 1.80 -0.28 2.00
C ALA A 256 1.63 -1.31 3.14
N LEU A 257 2.63 -1.48 4.00
CA LEU A 257 2.53 -2.36 5.17
C LEU A 257 1.42 -1.91 6.12
N LEU A 258 1.34 -0.61 6.38
CA LEU A 258 0.27 -0.08 7.21
C LEU A 258 -1.07 -0.39 6.55
N GLU A 259 -1.24 -0.14 5.25
CA GLU A 259 -2.39 -0.48 4.39
C GLU A 259 -2.73 -1.98 4.36
N ALA A 260 -1.76 -2.88 4.51
CA ALA A 260 -2.00 -4.32 4.67
C ALA A 260 -2.50 -4.68 6.09
N GLY A 261 -2.53 -3.72 7.02
CA GLY A 261 -2.84 -3.94 8.43
C GLY A 261 -1.68 -4.49 9.25
N TYR A 262 -0.45 -4.38 8.73
CA TYR A 262 0.75 -4.78 9.44
C TYR A 262 1.31 -3.61 10.26
N GLU A 263 1.48 -3.87 11.55
CA GLU A 263 2.31 -3.10 12.46
C GLU A 263 3.18 -4.10 13.23
N GLU A 264 4.45 -3.77 13.44
CA GLU A 264 5.40 -4.68 14.07
C GLU A 264 4.93 -5.06 15.49
N ARG A 265 4.70 -6.36 15.70
CA ARG A 265 4.23 -6.94 16.96
C ARG A 265 4.89 -8.29 17.18
N GLN A 266 5.14 -8.63 18.44
CA GLN A 266 5.80 -9.88 18.80
C GLN A 266 5.02 -11.13 18.35
N ASP A 267 3.69 -11.04 18.25
CA ASP A 267 2.81 -12.11 17.74
C ASP A 267 3.18 -12.58 16.32
N TYR A 268 3.85 -11.74 15.55
CA TYR A 268 4.28 -12.04 14.18
C TYR A 268 5.63 -12.75 14.10
N ASP A 269 6.29 -12.97 15.25
CA ASP A 269 7.51 -13.79 15.38
C ASP A 269 7.25 -15.23 15.86
N GLU A 270 6.01 -15.54 16.24
CA GLU A 270 5.62 -16.87 16.75
C GLU A 270 5.60 -17.95 15.66
N GLU A 271 5.36 -17.54 14.41
CA GLU A 271 5.34 -18.43 13.26
C GLU A 271 6.41 -17.99 12.26
N SER A 272 7.14 -18.96 11.72
CA SER A 272 8.07 -18.73 10.63
C SER A 272 7.92 -19.79 9.53
N TRP A 273 8.21 -19.36 8.32
CA TRP A 273 8.03 -20.14 7.11
C TRP A 273 9.24 -20.07 6.20
N VAL A 274 9.37 -21.08 5.35
CA VAL A 274 10.30 -21.11 4.23
C VAL A 274 9.52 -21.31 2.93
N LEU A 275 9.95 -20.64 1.86
CA LEU A 275 9.43 -20.89 0.52
C LEU A 275 9.93 -22.25 0.04
N VAL A 276 9.00 -23.15 -0.32
CA VAL A 276 9.28 -24.50 -0.83
C VAL A 276 9.31 -24.49 -2.35
N ASP A 277 8.31 -23.87 -2.95
CA ASP A 277 8.15 -23.79 -4.40
C ASP A 277 7.43 -22.51 -4.81
N ARG A 278 7.64 -22.12 -6.07
CA ARG A 278 6.92 -21.05 -6.76
C ARG A 278 6.67 -21.50 -8.20
N THR A 279 5.44 -21.34 -8.67
CA THR A 279 5.06 -21.68 -10.04
C THR A 279 4.14 -20.60 -10.59
N TYR A 280 4.34 -20.26 -11.86
CA TYR A 280 3.53 -19.27 -12.56
C TYR A 280 2.58 -19.96 -13.54
N TYR A 281 1.34 -19.49 -13.58
CA TYR A 281 0.35 -19.91 -14.56
C TYR A 281 -0.17 -18.70 -15.31
N GLU A 282 -0.28 -18.81 -16.64
CA GLU A 282 -0.98 -17.80 -17.42
C GLU A 282 -2.49 -18.09 -17.44
N VAL A 283 -3.26 -17.10 -17.01
CA VAL A 283 -4.71 -17.22 -16.89
C VAL A 283 -5.35 -16.91 -18.25
N CYS A 284 -5.37 -17.89 -19.14
CA CYS A 284 -5.86 -17.75 -20.51
C CYS A 284 -6.70 -18.95 -20.98
N GLY A 285 -7.50 -18.76 -22.04
CA GLY A 285 -8.25 -19.83 -22.69
C GLY A 285 -9.09 -20.66 -21.72
N THR A 286 -8.79 -21.95 -21.60
CA THR A 286 -9.53 -22.91 -20.76
C THR A 286 -8.98 -23.01 -19.33
N PHE A 287 -8.22 -22.01 -18.86
CA PHE A 287 -7.75 -21.98 -17.47
C PHE A 287 -8.96 -22.12 -16.52
N PRO A 288 -8.90 -22.96 -15.48
CA PRO A 288 -10.04 -23.19 -14.60
C PRO A 288 -10.35 -21.96 -13.74
N ARG A 289 -11.19 -21.05 -14.24
CA ARG A 289 -11.67 -19.84 -13.57
C ARG A 289 -13.19 -19.68 -13.72
N ILE A 290 -13.74 -18.74 -12.99
CA ILE A 290 -15.10 -18.22 -13.19
C ILE A 290 -14.94 -16.77 -13.62
N GLU A 291 -15.45 -16.41 -14.80
CA GLU A 291 -15.49 -15.03 -15.30
C GLU A 291 -16.80 -14.36 -14.88
N ARG A 292 -16.82 -13.03 -14.81
CA ARG A 292 -18.05 -12.31 -14.46
C ARG A 292 -19.19 -12.58 -15.46
N SER A 293 -18.85 -12.84 -16.73
CA SER A 293 -19.81 -13.23 -17.76
C SER A 293 -20.44 -14.61 -17.56
N ASP A 294 -19.86 -15.48 -16.72
CA ASP A 294 -20.44 -16.78 -16.39
C ASP A 294 -21.56 -16.67 -15.35
N LEU A 295 -21.64 -15.54 -14.63
CA LEU A 295 -22.56 -15.34 -13.54
C LEU A 295 -23.96 -14.92 -14.01
N ARG A 296 -24.98 -15.39 -13.29
CA ARG A 296 -26.36 -14.96 -13.52
C ARG A 296 -26.55 -13.52 -13.00
N PRO A 297 -27.46 -12.74 -13.60
CA PRO A 297 -27.78 -11.41 -13.09
C PRO A 297 -28.12 -11.43 -11.59
N GLY A 298 -27.43 -10.60 -10.81
CA GLY A 298 -27.59 -10.49 -9.36
C GLY A 298 -26.78 -11.49 -8.52
N VAL A 299 -25.91 -12.30 -9.15
CA VAL A 299 -24.92 -13.13 -8.44
C VAL A 299 -23.57 -12.42 -8.49
N ASP A 300 -22.97 -12.22 -7.33
CA ASP A 300 -21.62 -11.66 -7.14
C ASP A 300 -20.91 -12.32 -5.95
N MET A 301 -19.64 -11.95 -5.71
CA MET A 301 -18.85 -12.37 -4.54
C MET A 301 -18.63 -13.89 -4.45
N VAL A 302 -18.43 -14.52 -5.60
CA VAL A 302 -18.24 -15.97 -5.75
C VAL A 302 -16.85 -16.36 -5.30
N LYS A 303 -16.79 -17.23 -4.29
CA LYS A 303 -15.56 -17.84 -3.79
C LYS A 303 -15.43 -19.26 -4.29
N TYR A 304 -14.30 -19.60 -4.88
CA TYR A 304 -14.06 -20.94 -5.42
C TYR A 304 -12.61 -21.38 -5.19
N SER A 305 -12.31 -22.63 -5.58
CA SER A 305 -10.96 -23.17 -5.42
C SER A 305 -10.60 -24.06 -6.58
N ILE A 306 -9.39 -23.86 -7.09
CA ILE A 306 -8.84 -24.54 -8.26
C ILE A 306 -7.86 -25.60 -7.77
N ARG A 307 -7.92 -26.83 -8.32
CA ARG A 307 -6.87 -27.83 -8.04
C ARG A 307 -5.60 -27.42 -8.76
N VAL A 308 -4.47 -27.43 -8.06
CA VAL A 308 -3.17 -27.09 -8.67
C VAL A 308 -2.84 -28.01 -9.86
N SER A 309 -3.26 -29.28 -9.83
CA SER A 309 -3.10 -30.21 -10.94
C SER A 309 -3.76 -29.73 -12.25
N ASP A 310 -4.87 -29.01 -12.14
CA ASP A 310 -5.64 -28.52 -13.29
C ASP A 310 -5.02 -27.22 -13.86
N CYS A 311 -4.07 -26.60 -13.14
CA CYS A 311 -3.31 -25.43 -13.61
C CYS A 311 -2.06 -25.80 -14.41
N VAL A 312 -1.52 -27.02 -14.25
CA VAL A 312 -0.25 -27.46 -14.86
C VAL A 312 -0.15 -27.20 -16.37
N PRO A 313 -1.20 -27.42 -17.19
CA PRO A 313 -1.13 -27.13 -18.63
C PRO A 313 -0.86 -25.65 -18.99
N PHE A 314 -1.07 -24.74 -18.04
CA PHE A 314 -0.91 -23.30 -18.20
C PHE A 314 0.39 -22.76 -17.57
N THR A 315 1.30 -23.65 -17.17
CA THR A 315 2.58 -23.27 -16.57
C THR A 315 3.40 -22.46 -17.57
N VAL A 316 3.95 -21.34 -17.11
CA VAL A 316 4.84 -20.48 -17.89
C VAL A 316 6.19 -20.36 -17.19
N SER A 317 7.26 -20.21 -17.98
CA SER A 317 8.61 -20.00 -17.43
C SER A 317 8.79 -18.55 -16.95
N ASP A 318 9.77 -18.31 -16.09
CA ASP A 318 10.15 -16.94 -15.69
C ASP A 318 10.47 -16.06 -16.91
N ASP A 319 11.11 -16.63 -17.94
CA ASP A 319 11.45 -15.91 -19.17
C ASP A 319 10.19 -15.51 -19.96
N ASP A 320 9.18 -16.38 -20.05
CA ASP A 320 7.90 -16.08 -20.73
C ASP A 320 7.03 -15.10 -19.92
N VAL A 321 7.16 -15.14 -18.60
CA VAL A 321 6.51 -14.22 -17.69
C VAL A 321 7.03 -12.81 -17.93
N PHE A 322 8.36 -12.61 -17.85
CA PHE A 322 8.97 -11.28 -17.80
C PHE A 322 9.56 -10.77 -19.13
N GLY A 323 9.84 -11.65 -20.09
CA GLY A 323 10.52 -11.32 -21.35
C GLY A 323 9.75 -10.36 -22.29
N GLY A 324 8.44 -10.19 -22.06
CA GLY A 324 7.61 -9.17 -22.73
C GLY A 324 7.20 -7.99 -21.86
N ILE A 325 7.55 -8.00 -20.57
CA ILE A 325 7.09 -7.01 -19.57
C ILE A 325 8.22 -6.01 -19.23
N ILE A 326 9.48 -6.48 -19.26
CA ILE A 326 10.65 -5.73 -18.81
C ILE A 326 11.67 -5.71 -19.96
N GLN A 327 11.49 -4.76 -20.89
CA GLN A 327 12.48 -4.39 -21.90
C GLN A 327 13.08 -3.03 -21.60
#